data_AF-A0A934Y9K9-F1
#
_entry.id   AF-A0A934Y9K9-F1
#
_cell.length_a   1.000
_cell.length_b   1.000
_cell.length_c   1.000
_cell.angle_alpha   90.00
_cell.angle_beta   90.00
_cell.angle_gamma   90.00
#
_symmetry.space_group_name_H-M   'P 1'
#
loop_
_entity.id
_entity.type
_entity.pdbx_description
1 polymer ?
#
loop_
_entity_poly.entity_id
_entity_poly.type
_entity_poly.pdbx_seq_one_letter_code
_entity_poly.pdbx_strand_id
1 'polypeptide(L)'
;MKQLLIILLAAISITACKKNETTQTTVNTTDSIKVEEAPVIAEQPKLIELADQDAVTYATEYDDVLNAIVLADAKNDKAEIMKLKAKITELDKKKDEMGAKLTGKDLDTYNGFLEKRMSTAQRIISKQE
;
A
#
# COMPACT_ATOMS: atom_id res chain seq x y z
N MET A 1 15.18 69.13 10.79
CA MET A 1 13.74 68.98 11.12
C MET A 1 13.50 67.49 11.31
N LYS A 2 13.45 66.96 12.56
CA LYS A 2 12.29 66.98 13.47
C LYS A 2 11.18 66.12 12.80
N GLN A 3 10.92 64.86 13.12
CA GLN A 3 10.74 64.12 14.39
C GLN A 3 10.96 62.61 14.10
N LEU A 4 11.47 61.68 14.92
CA LEU A 4 11.52 61.44 16.37
C LEU A 4 10.17 61.15 17.04
N LEU A 5 9.77 59.86 17.06
CA LEU A 5 8.92 59.19 18.06
C LEU A 5 8.94 57.67 17.71
N ILE A 6 9.73 56.78 18.31
CA ILE A 6 9.75 56.25 19.70
C ILE A 6 8.36 55.85 20.19
N ILE A 7 8.12 54.53 20.28
CA ILE A 7 7.53 53.91 21.48
C ILE A 7 8.35 52.65 21.81
N LEU A 8 9.08 52.79 22.91
CA LEU A 8 9.69 51.76 23.75
C LEU A 8 8.58 51.09 24.59
N LEU A 9 8.80 49.84 25.03
CA LEU A 9 8.22 49.08 26.17
C LEU A 9 7.88 47.65 25.69
N ALA A 10 8.22 46.56 26.37
CA ALA A 10 8.95 46.31 27.60
C ALA A 10 9.48 44.87 27.52
N ALA A 11 10.59 44.61 28.20
CA ALA A 11 11.06 43.26 28.45
C ALA A 11 10.00 42.45 29.23
N ILE A 12 9.99 41.13 29.05
CA ILE A 12 10.07 40.11 30.11
C ILE A 12 10.13 38.73 29.42
N SER A 13 11.05 37.92 29.92
CA SER A 13 11.31 36.50 29.66
C SER A 13 10.02 35.67 29.61
N ILE A 14 10.00 34.44 29.10
CA ILE A 14 10.23 33.24 29.91
C ILE A 14 10.15 32.03 28.96
N THR A 15 11.16 31.17 29.05
CA THR A 15 11.20 29.75 28.72
C THR A 15 9.87 29.00 28.95
N ALA A 16 9.35 28.28 27.95
CA ALA A 16 8.85 26.90 28.11
C ALA A 16 8.15 26.40 26.84
N CYS A 17 8.40 25.14 26.51
CA CYS A 17 7.84 24.38 25.40
C CYS A 17 6.30 24.41 25.34
N LYS A 18 5.74 24.76 24.16
CA LYS A 18 4.75 23.95 23.41
C LYS A 18 4.25 24.69 22.16
N LYS A 19 4.47 24.05 21.01
CA LYS A 19 3.55 23.89 19.85
C LYS A 19 2.52 25.01 19.62
N ASN A 20 2.75 25.84 18.60
CA ASN A 20 1.70 26.17 17.62
C ASN A 20 2.29 26.72 16.32
N GLU A 21 1.74 26.19 15.23
CA GLU A 21 2.07 26.46 13.83
C GLU A 21 1.84 27.93 13.46
N THR A 22 2.63 28.45 12.51
CA THR A 22 2.17 28.99 11.21
C THR A 22 3.39 29.61 10.52
N THR A 23 4.11 28.81 9.74
CA THR A 23 5.04 29.35 8.74
C THR A 23 4.29 29.39 7.42
N GLN A 24 3.82 30.58 7.08
CA GLN A 24 3.27 30.90 5.78
C GLN A 24 4.40 30.72 4.74
N THR A 25 4.41 29.59 4.05
CA THR A 25 5.28 29.39 2.89
C THR A 25 4.39 29.37 1.66
N THR A 26 4.57 30.42 0.87
CA THR A 26 4.12 30.63 -0.50
C THR A 26 3.92 29.32 -1.25
N VAL A 27 2.66 29.03 -1.61
CA VAL A 27 2.28 27.92 -2.48
C VAL A 27 2.68 28.30 -3.90
N ASN A 28 3.81 27.75 -4.36
CA ASN A 28 4.10 27.67 -5.78
C ASN A 28 3.71 26.26 -6.26
N THR A 29 2.83 26.27 -7.26
CA THR A 29 2.22 25.16 -8.01
C THR A 29 3.06 23.90 -8.10
N THR A 30 2.50 22.82 -7.57
CA THR A 30 2.70 21.37 -7.84
C THR A 30 3.93 21.02 -8.68
N ASP A 31 5.11 21.09 -8.06
CA ASP A 31 6.24 20.28 -8.49
C ASP A 31 5.98 18.84 -8.05
N SER A 32 5.63 18.03 -9.06
CA SER A 32 5.82 16.58 -9.15
C SER A 32 6.57 15.98 -7.96
N ILE A 33 5.82 15.55 -6.94
CA ILE A 33 6.34 14.52 -6.03
C ILE A 33 6.41 13.26 -6.88
N LYS A 34 7.56 13.07 -7.54
CA LYS A 34 8.00 11.76 -7.95
C LYS A 34 8.17 10.98 -6.66
N VAL A 35 7.09 10.33 -6.22
CA VAL A 35 7.16 9.23 -5.28
C VAL A 35 8.10 8.26 -5.97
N GLU A 36 9.34 8.21 -5.49
CA GLU A 36 10.28 7.19 -5.90
C GLU A 36 9.62 5.88 -5.50
N GLU A 37 8.92 5.25 -6.45
CA GLU A 37 8.32 3.95 -6.29
C GLU A 37 9.47 3.04 -5.90
N ALA A 38 9.56 2.75 -4.60
CA ALA A 38 10.44 1.71 -4.10
C ALA A 38 10.21 0.51 -5.01
N PRO A 39 11.28 -0.08 -5.57
CA PRO A 39 11.13 -1.21 -6.47
C PRO A 39 10.22 -2.21 -5.76
N VAL A 40 9.11 -2.56 -6.39
CA VAL A 40 8.19 -3.55 -5.84
C VAL A 40 8.95 -4.86 -5.90
N ILE A 41 9.73 -5.12 -4.86
CA ILE A 41 10.42 -6.39 -4.68
C ILE A 41 9.28 -7.39 -4.63
N ALA A 42 9.20 -8.26 -5.65
CA ALA A 42 8.34 -9.41 -5.58
C ALA A 42 8.77 -10.17 -4.33
N GLU A 43 7.98 -10.06 -3.25
CA GLU A 43 8.22 -10.83 -2.04
C GLU A 43 8.28 -12.29 -2.48
N GLN A 44 9.42 -12.93 -2.24
CA GLN A 44 9.61 -14.35 -2.53
C GLN A 44 8.42 -15.10 -1.91
N PRO A 45 7.79 -16.05 -2.63
CA PRO A 45 6.53 -16.64 -2.21
C PRO A 45 6.66 -17.17 -0.79
N LYS A 46 5.92 -16.55 0.14
CA LYS A 46 5.93 -16.97 1.53
C LYS A 46 5.08 -18.22 1.60
N LEU A 47 5.74 -19.36 1.80
CA LEU A 47 5.05 -20.63 1.97
C LEU A 47 3.99 -20.49 3.07
N ILE A 48 2.75 -20.77 2.70
CA ILE A 48 1.62 -20.77 3.61
C ILE A 48 1.48 -22.15 4.23
N GLU A 49 1.64 -22.19 5.54
CA GLU A 49 1.47 -23.40 6.32
C GLU A 49 0.00 -23.51 6.75
N LEU A 50 -0.75 -24.37 6.07
CA LEU A 50 -2.12 -24.77 6.40
C LEU A 50 -2.20 -26.29 6.45
N ALA A 51 -3.13 -26.81 7.25
CA ALA A 51 -3.36 -28.26 7.32
C ALA A 51 -3.99 -28.82 6.03
N ASP A 52 -4.84 -28.05 5.35
CA ASP A 52 -5.53 -28.47 4.13
C ASP A 52 -4.66 -28.22 2.88
N GLN A 53 -4.31 -29.28 2.15
CA GLN A 53 -3.42 -29.20 0.99
C GLN A 53 -4.06 -28.52 -0.24
N ASP A 54 -5.39 -28.57 -0.38
CA ASP A 54 -6.06 -27.85 -1.46
C ASP A 54 -5.97 -26.34 -1.20
N ALA A 55 -6.13 -25.92 0.06
CA ALA A 55 -5.97 -24.53 0.45
C ALA A 55 -4.51 -24.04 0.28
N VAL A 56 -3.51 -24.87 0.59
CA VAL A 56 -2.09 -24.55 0.31
C VAL A 56 -1.86 -24.40 -1.19
N THR A 57 -2.39 -25.32 -2.01
CA THR A 57 -2.25 -25.29 -3.47
C THR A 57 -2.88 -24.03 -4.04
N TYR A 58 -4.12 -23.73 -3.64
CA TYR A 58 -4.82 -22.52 -4.03
C TYR A 58 -4.06 -21.26 -3.60
N ALA A 59 -3.60 -21.17 -2.35
CA ALA A 59 -2.88 -20.00 -1.86
C ALA A 59 -1.57 -19.77 -2.63
N THR A 60 -0.88 -20.85 -2.98
CA THR A 60 0.34 -20.80 -3.81
C THR A 60 0.03 -20.28 -5.21
N GLU A 61 -0.99 -20.84 -5.89
CA GLU A 61 -1.40 -20.38 -7.21
C GLU A 61 -1.83 -18.90 -7.20
N TYR A 62 -2.58 -18.50 -6.17
CA TYR A 62 -2.98 -17.11 -5.96
C TYR A 62 -1.77 -16.18 -5.78
N ASP A 63 -0.79 -16.60 -4.97
CA ASP A 63 0.42 -15.83 -4.73
C ASP A 63 1.24 -15.66 -6.01
N ASP A 64 1.41 -16.73 -6.78
CA ASP A 64 2.16 -16.76 -8.03
C ASP A 64 1.56 -15.81 -9.08
N VAL A 65 0.24 -15.83 -9.26
CA VAL A 65 -0.44 -14.92 -10.20
C VAL A 65 -0.26 -13.47 -9.77
N LEU A 66 -0.33 -13.17 -8.49
CA LEU A 66 -0.13 -11.82 -7.98
C LEU A 66 1.32 -11.35 -8.06
N ASN A 67 2.29 -12.24 -7.85
CA ASN A 67 3.70 -11.96 -8.10
C ASN A 67 3.94 -11.65 -9.58
N ALA A 68 3.27 -12.38 -10.48
CA ALA A 68 3.31 -12.08 -11.91
C ALA A 68 2.71 -10.70 -12.22
N ILE A 69 1.62 -10.28 -11.55
CA ILE A 69 1.04 -8.94 -11.70
C ILE A 69 2.02 -7.85 -11.25
N VAL A 70 2.66 -8.04 -10.10
CA VAL A 70 3.72 -7.13 -9.60
C VAL A 70 4.86 -7.01 -10.61
N LEU A 71 5.33 -8.13 -11.15
CA LEU A 71 6.40 -8.15 -12.14
C LEU A 71 5.99 -7.50 -13.47
N ALA A 72 4.72 -7.65 -13.88
CA ALA A 72 4.19 -7.01 -15.07
C ALA A 72 4.03 -5.49 -14.87
N ASP A 73 3.59 -5.04 -13.69
CA ASP A 73 3.53 -3.61 -13.31
C ASP A 73 4.91 -2.96 -13.35
N ALA A 74 5.91 -3.63 -12.78
CA ALA A 74 7.31 -3.17 -12.82
C ALA A 74 7.87 -3.05 -14.25
N LYS A 75 7.31 -3.80 -15.21
CA LYS A 75 7.66 -3.74 -16.63
C LYS A 75 6.73 -2.83 -17.44
N ASN A 76 5.72 -2.23 -16.81
CA ASN A 76 4.64 -1.50 -17.46
C ASN A 76 3.91 -2.31 -18.55
N ASP A 77 3.78 -3.63 -18.36
CA ASP A 77 3.13 -4.54 -19.29
C ASP A 77 1.62 -4.64 -19.01
N LYS A 78 0.88 -3.62 -19.44
CA LYS A 78 -0.56 -3.52 -19.25
C LYS A 78 -1.34 -4.70 -19.85
N ALA A 79 -0.88 -5.25 -20.97
CA ALA A 79 -1.53 -6.37 -21.63
C ALA A 79 -1.45 -7.64 -20.78
N GLU A 80 -0.29 -7.90 -20.17
CA GLU A 80 -0.13 -9.02 -19.26
C GLU A 80 -0.89 -8.82 -17.96
N ILE A 81 -0.91 -7.60 -17.40
CA ILE A 81 -1.73 -7.28 -16.21
C ILE A 81 -3.22 -7.59 -16.47
N MET A 82 -3.75 -7.24 -17.65
CA MET A 82 -5.15 -7.55 -18.00
C MET A 82 -5.43 -9.05 -18.08
N LYS A 83 -4.51 -9.85 -18.64
CA LYS A 83 -4.65 -11.32 -18.66
C LYS A 83 -4.62 -11.91 -17.26
N LEU A 84 -3.70 -11.43 -16.41
CA LEU A 84 -3.56 -11.91 -15.04
C LEU A 84 -4.74 -11.48 -14.16
N LYS A 85 -5.34 -10.29 -14.38
CA LYS A 85 -6.60 -9.86 -13.73
C LYS A 85 -7.72 -10.88 -13.96
N ALA A 86 -7.84 -11.42 -15.18
CA ALA A 86 -8.83 -12.45 -15.48
C ALA A 86 -8.56 -13.75 -14.70
N LYS A 87 -7.29 -14.15 -14.55
CA LYS A 87 -6.92 -15.31 -13.71
C LYS A 87 -7.25 -15.10 -12.23
N ILE A 88 -6.98 -13.92 -11.69
CA ILE A 88 -7.38 -13.58 -10.30
C ILE A 88 -8.89 -13.67 -10.14
N THR A 89 -9.67 -13.19 -11.12
CA THR A 89 -11.13 -13.29 -11.09
C THR A 89 -11.61 -14.75 -11.07
N GLU A 90 -10.94 -15.65 -11.79
CA GLU A 90 -11.25 -17.09 -11.73
C GLU A 90 -10.87 -17.71 -10.39
N LEU A 91 -9.72 -17.33 -9.82
CA LEU A 91 -9.29 -17.83 -8.51
C LEU A 91 -10.19 -17.33 -7.38
N ASP A 92 -10.65 -16.08 -7.43
CA ASP A 92 -11.54 -15.50 -6.43
C ASP A 92 -12.83 -16.31 -6.26
N LYS A 93 -13.29 -17.03 -7.29
CA LYS A 93 -14.45 -17.92 -7.20
C LYS A 93 -14.23 -19.11 -6.25
N LYS A 94 -12.99 -19.58 -6.12
CA LYS A 94 -12.60 -20.71 -5.26
C LYS A 94 -12.20 -20.27 -3.85
N LYS A 95 -12.02 -18.96 -3.64
CA LYS A 95 -11.54 -18.38 -2.38
C LYS A 95 -12.39 -18.81 -1.18
N ASP A 96 -13.71 -18.69 -1.32
CA ASP A 96 -14.64 -19.00 -0.23
C ASP A 96 -14.76 -20.51 -0.01
N GLU A 97 -14.65 -21.32 -1.08
CA GLU A 97 -14.62 -22.78 -1.00
C GLU A 97 -13.40 -23.28 -0.21
N MET A 98 -12.22 -22.70 -0.44
CA MET A 98 -11.01 -23.06 0.33
C MET A 98 -11.11 -22.55 1.77
N GLY A 99 -11.63 -21.35 1.99
CA GLY A 99 -11.84 -20.80 3.33
C GLY A 99 -12.79 -21.66 4.18
N ALA A 100 -13.84 -22.22 3.57
CA ALA A 100 -14.79 -23.09 4.25
C ALA A 100 -14.19 -24.44 4.73
N LYS A 101 -13.06 -24.87 4.16
CA LYS A 101 -12.34 -26.08 4.60
C LYS A 101 -11.47 -25.83 5.84
N LEU A 102 -11.19 -24.58 6.16
CA LEU A 102 -10.26 -24.18 7.22
C LEU A 102 -11.01 -23.76 8.48
N THR A 103 -10.37 -23.92 9.63
CA THR A 103 -10.89 -23.46 10.92
C THR A 103 -9.76 -22.93 11.81
N GLY A 104 -10.12 -22.16 12.84
CA GLY A 104 -9.18 -21.65 13.84
C GLY A 104 -7.99 -20.90 13.21
N LYS A 105 -6.79 -21.23 13.67
CA LYS A 105 -5.54 -20.56 13.24
C LYS A 105 -5.30 -20.63 11.73
N ASP A 106 -5.69 -21.72 11.08
CA ASP A 106 -5.46 -21.89 9.64
C ASP A 106 -6.38 -20.96 8.83
N LEU A 107 -7.64 -20.81 9.26
CA LEU A 107 -8.57 -19.84 8.67
C LEU A 107 -8.07 -18.40 8.87
N ASP A 108 -7.57 -18.06 10.05
CA ASP A 108 -7.00 -16.73 10.33
C ASP A 108 -5.78 -16.45 9.46
N THR A 109 -4.90 -17.46 9.31
CA THR A 109 -3.69 -17.38 8.47
C THR A 109 -4.06 -17.17 7.01
N TYR A 110 -5.02 -17.95 6.50
CA TYR A 110 -5.53 -17.85 5.14
C TYR A 110 -6.18 -16.50 4.85
N ASN A 111 -7.06 -16.02 5.72
CA ASN A 111 -7.72 -14.72 5.55
C ASN A 111 -6.72 -13.56 5.59
N GLY A 112 -5.76 -13.59 6.53
CA GLY A 112 -4.72 -12.58 6.62
C GLY A 112 -3.77 -12.57 5.41
N PHE A 113 -3.57 -13.71 4.76
CA PHE A 113 -2.88 -13.78 3.47
C PHE A 113 -3.69 -13.13 2.36
N LEU A 114 -4.95 -13.53 2.20
CA LEU A 114 -5.81 -13.01 1.14
C LEU A 114 -5.96 -11.49 1.21
N GLU A 115 -6.18 -10.94 2.40
CA GLU A 115 -6.33 -9.49 2.59
C GLU A 115 -5.11 -8.72 2.06
N LYS A 116 -3.90 -9.13 2.46
CA LYS A 116 -2.64 -8.49 2.03
C LYS A 116 -2.45 -8.57 0.52
N ARG A 117 -2.74 -9.74 -0.04
CA ARG A 117 -2.52 -10.05 -1.44
C ARG A 117 -3.53 -9.36 -2.35
N MET A 118 -4.82 -9.39 -2.00
CA MET A 118 -5.88 -8.67 -2.70
C MET A 118 -5.66 -7.16 -2.68
N SER A 119 -5.25 -6.59 -1.55
CA SER A 119 -4.93 -5.15 -1.45
C SER A 119 -3.83 -4.73 -2.42
N THR A 120 -2.77 -5.55 -2.54
CA THR A 120 -1.68 -5.32 -3.50
C THR A 120 -2.18 -5.38 -4.94
N ALA A 121 -2.97 -6.40 -5.28
CA ALA A 121 -3.56 -6.59 -6.60
C ALA A 121 -4.42 -5.40 -7.01
N GLN A 122 -5.32 -4.99 -6.13
CA GLN A 122 -6.27 -3.91 -6.38
C GLN A 122 -5.55 -2.59 -6.60
N ARG A 123 -4.52 -2.30 -5.80
CA ARG A 123 -3.68 -1.11 -6.01
C ARG A 123 -3.05 -1.07 -7.40
N ILE A 124 -2.53 -2.20 -7.89
CA ILE A 124 -1.90 -2.27 -9.22
C ILE A 124 -2.96 -2.17 -10.31
N ILE A 125 -4.03 -2.96 -10.22
CA ILE A 125 -5.09 -3.00 -11.23
C ILE A 125 -5.76 -1.63 -11.39
N SER A 126 -6.04 -0.93 -10.30
CA SER A 126 -6.65 0.41 -10.34
C SER A 126 -5.75 1.50 -10.94
N LYS A 127 -4.41 1.31 -11.00
CA LYS A 127 -3.54 2.23 -11.75
C LYS A 127 -3.71 2.10 -13.28
N GLN A 128 -4.25 0.97 -13.73
CA GLN A 128 -4.33 0.62 -15.15
C GLN A 128 -5.68 1.02 -15.79
N GLU A 129 -6.67 1.42 -14.99
CA GLU A 129 -7.99 1.90 -15.42
C GLU A 129 -7.98 3.42 -15.68
#